data_AF-A0A4R5LMN1-F1
#
_entry.id   AF-A0A4R5LMN1-F1
#
_cell.length_a   1.000
_cell.length_b   1.000
_cell.length_c   1.000
_cell.angle_alpha   90.00
_cell.angle_beta   90.00
_cell.angle_gamma   90.00
#
_symmetry.space_group_name_H-M   'P 1'
#
loop_
_entity.id
_entity.type
_entity.pdbx_description
1 polymer ?
#
loop_
_entity_poly.entity_id
_entity_poly.type
_entity_poly.pdbx_seq_one_letter_code
_entity_poly.pdbx_strand_id
1 'polypeptide(L)'
;MNMKSSKWIAVSEIAGALGVIATLIFVGTEIQQNTEAIRTATVQAIADQDTTINLTYATDDRIAELFALTHEDPEAHTDESKMSYPDLIRLGMALRSALRRVENIYLHVQAGVLEPQALDRVGYGWYQTDFVRYYWEGAQDGFDRDFVKFMSPKIAEKRANENTE
;
A
#
# COMPACT_ATOMS: atom_id res chain seq x y z
N MET A 1 54.36 14.97 -40.98
CA MET A 1 53.02 14.70 -40.42
C MET A 1 52.06 15.73 -41.00
N ASN A 2 51.04 15.30 -41.73
CA ASN A 2 50.25 16.20 -42.59
C ASN A 2 49.26 17.01 -41.73
N MET A 3 49.35 18.34 -41.72
CA MET A 3 48.56 19.23 -40.85
C MET A 3 47.03 19.07 -41.01
N LYS A 4 46.57 18.50 -42.14
CA LYS A 4 45.17 18.11 -42.37
C LYS A 4 44.70 16.94 -41.50
N SER A 5 45.52 15.90 -41.26
CA SER A 5 45.07 14.70 -40.54
C SER A 5 44.87 14.97 -39.04
N SER A 6 45.69 15.84 -38.44
CA SER A 6 45.56 16.25 -37.03
C SER A 6 44.25 17.01 -36.75
N LYS A 7 43.79 17.86 -37.68
CA LYS A 7 42.51 18.56 -37.55
C LYS A 7 41.31 17.61 -37.57
N TRP A 8 41.35 16.58 -38.42
CA TRP A 8 40.28 15.58 -38.49
C TRP A 8 40.21 14.71 -37.23
N ILE A 9 41.35 14.36 -36.64
CA ILE A 9 41.42 13.64 -35.37
C ILE A 9 40.75 14.47 -34.25
N ALA A 10 41.12 15.75 -34.11
CA ALA A 10 40.54 16.63 -33.09
C ALA A 10 39.02 16.79 -33.25
N VAL A 11 38.51 16.91 -34.49
CA VAL A 11 37.05 16.99 -34.75
C VAL A 11 36.36 15.69 -34.34
N SER A 12 36.95 14.53 -34.65
CA SER A 12 36.38 13.23 -34.28
C SER A 12 36.36 12.99 -32.77
N GLU A 13 37.38 13.46 -32.05
CA GLU A 13 37.44 13.39 -30.58
C GLU A 13 36.37 14.28 -29.93
N ILE A 14 36.20 15.50 -30.42
CA ILE A 14 35.15 16.41 -29.95
C ILE A 14 33.76 15.83 -30.24
N ALA A 15 33.53 15.30 -31.44
CA ALA A 15 32.26 14.68 -31.81
C ALA A 15 31.97 13.44 -30.94
N GLY A 16 32.98 12.60 -30.67
CA GLY A 16 32.86 11.46 -29.78
C GLY A 16 32.53 11.87 -28.35
N ALA A 17 33.24 12.87 -27.81
CA ALA A 17 32.97 13.41 -26.48
C ALA A 17 31.55 13.98 -26.35
N LEU A 18 31.10 14.74 -27.36
CA LEU A 18 29.72 15.25 -27.42
C LEU A 18 28.70 14.12 -27.51
N GLY A 19 28.99 13.05 -28.27
CA GLY A 19 28.14 11.86 -28.35
C GLY A 19 27.99 11.17 -27.00
N VAL A 20 29.07 11.02 -26.24
CA VAL A 20 29.03 10.45 -24.89
C VAL A 20 28.20 11.33 -23.96
N ILE A 21 28.41 12.66 -23.97
CA ILE A 21 27.63 13.60 -23.14
C ILE A 21 26.14 13.53 -23.49
N ALA A 22 25.79 13.55 -24.78
CA ALA A 22 24.41 13.44 -25.23
C ALA A 22 23.76 12.13 -24.78
N THR A 23 24.50 11.01 -24.83
CA THR A 23 24.03 9.71 -24.37
C THR A 23 23.80 9.69 -22.86
N LEU A 24 24.70 10.29 -22.06
CA LEU A 24 24.53 10.36 -20.61
C LEU A 24 23.31 11.19 -20.21
N ILE A 25 23.08 12.32 -20.89
CA ILE A 25 21.88 13.14 -20.68
C ILE A 25 20.62 12.32 -21.02
N PHE A 26 20.62 11.65 -22.18
CA PHE A 26 19.50 10.82 -22.61
C PHE A 26 19.18 9.71 -21.60
N VAL A 27 20.18 8.93 -21.17
CA VAL A 27 20.00 7.87 -20.16
C VAL A 27 19.52 8.45 -18.83
N GLY A 28 20.06 9.59 -18.39
CA GLY A 28 19.60 10.28 -17.20
C GLY A 28 18.11 10.63 -17.27
N THR A 29 17.65 11.14 -18.42
CA THR A 29 16.23 11.44 -18.64
C THR A 29 15.36 10.19 -18.70
N GLU A 30 15.82 9.10 -19.32
CA GLU A 30 15.08 7.83 -19.35
C GLU A 30 14.93 7.24 -17.95
N ILE A 31 15.97 7.28 -17.12
CA ILE A 31 15.92 6.80 -15.73
C ILE A 31 14.88 7.61 -14.93
N GLN A 32 14.85 8.92 -15.09
CA GLN A 32 13.88 9.77 -14.41
C GLN A 32 12.44 9.43 -14.85
N GLN A 33 12.20 9.35 -16.16
CA GLN A 33 10.88 9.00 -16.70
C GLN A 33 10.42 7.61 -16.25
N ASN A 34 11.33 6.63 -16.24
CA ASN A 34 11.04 5.27 -15.80
C ASN A 34 10.69 5.25 -14.29
N THR A 35 11.40 6.03 -13.49
CA THR A 35 11.11 6.17 -12.05
C THR A 35 9.73 6.80 -11.82
N GLU A 36 9.38 7.85 -12.55
CA GLU A 36 8.06 8.49 -12.48
C GLU A 36 6.94 7.55 -12.95
N ALA A 37 7.17 6.78 -14.02
CA ALA A 37 6.21 5.79 -14.51
C ALA A 37 5.96 4.68 -13.48
N ILE A 38 7.01 4.16 -12.82
CA ILE A 38 6.89 3.16 -11.75
C ILE A 38 6.10 3.72 -10.56
N ARG A 39 6.36 4.98 -10.16
CA ARG A 39 5.60 5.63 -9.08
C ARG A 39 4.12 5.73 -9.44
N THR A 40 3.79 6.20 -10.64
CA THR A 40 2.39 6.30 -11.12
C THR A 40 1.72 4.94 -11.16
N ALA A 41 2.40 3.91 -11.68
CA ALA A 41 1.87 2.54 -11.72
C ALA A 41 1.60 1.99 -10.32
N THR A 42 2.46 2.31 -9.34
CA THR A 42 2.27 1.91 -7.94
C THR A 42 1.03 2.58 -7.34
N VAL A 43 0.85 3.89 -7.56
CA VAL A 43 -0.34 4.62 -7.10
C VAL A 43 -1.62 4.04 -7.71
N GLN A 44 -1.59 3.73 -9.02
CA GLN A 44 -2.73 3.11 -9.70
C GLN A 44 -3.04 1.72 -9.12
N ALA A 45 -2.03 0.87 -8.92
CA ALA A 45 -2.22 -0.48 -8.37
C ALA A 45 -2.84 -0.45 -6.96
N ILE A 46 -2.43 0.50 -6.12
CA ILE A 46 -3.03 0.70 -4.79
C ILE A 46 -4.50 1.14 -4.90
N ALA A 47 -4.81 2.06 -5.83
CA ALA A 47 -6.18 2.50 -6.07
C ALA A 47 -7.08 1.37 -6.62
N ASP A 48 -6.55 0.52 -7.48
CA ASP A 48 -7.23 -0.66 -8.02
C ASP A 48 -7.48 -1.69 -6.91
N GLN A 49 -6.51 -1.91 -6.01
CA GLN A 49 -6.68 -2.76 -4.84
C GLN A 49 -7.76 -2.22 -3.90
N ASP A 50 -7.77 -0.91 -3.62
CA ASP A 50 -8.79 -0.26 -2.79
C ASP A 50 -10.19 -0.41 -3.41
N THR A 51 -10.32 -0.17 -4.72
CA THR A 51 -11.57 -0.36 -5.46
C THR A 51 -12.06 -1.81 -5.39
N THR A 52 -11.15 -2.78 -5.57
CA THR A 52 -11.48 -4.21 -5.50
C THR A 52 -11.98 -4.61 -4.12
N ILE A 53 -11.30 -4.15 -3.07
CA ILE A 53 -11.70 -4.39 -1.68
C ILE A 53 -13.08 -3.76 -1.42
N ASN A 54 -13.27 -2.48 -1.76
CA ASN A 54 -14.52 -1.76 -1.56
C ASN A 54 -15.70 -2.42 -2.31
N LEU A 55 -15.50 -2.84 -3.57
CA LEU A 55 -16.52 -3.55 -4.33
C LEU A 55 -16.83 -4.92 -3.74
N THR A 56 -15.84 -5.62 -3.20
CA THR A 56 -16.07 -6.90 -2.49
C THR A 56 -17.02 -6.69 -1.31
N TYR A 57 -16.77 -5.67 -0.48
CA TYR A 57 -17.65 -5.32 0.63
C TYR A 57 -19.03 -4.83 0.18
N ALA A 58 -19.10 -4.10 -0.94
CA ALA A 58 -20.35 -3.51 -1.43
C ALA A 58 -21.24 -4.51 -2.19
N THR A 59 -20.71 -5.64 -2.65
CA THR A 59 -21.44 -6.60 -3.49
C THR A 59 -21.63 -7.98 -2.85
N ASP A 60 -20.97 -8.25 -1.73
CA ASP A 60 -21.21 -9.43 -0.91
C ASP A 60 -22.06 -9.04 0.30
N ASP A 61 -23.37 -9.27 0.19
CA ASP A 61 -24.35 -8.99 1.25
C ASP A 61 -23.95 -9.63 2.58
N ARG A 62 -23.37 -10.83 2.54
CA ARG A 62 -22.98 -11.55 3.76
C ARG A 62 -21.81 -10.88 4.44
N ILE A 63 -20.80 -10.41 3.71
CA ILE A 63 -19.68 -9.67 4.32
C ILE A 63 -20.18 -8.35 4.90
N ALA A 64 -21.08 -7.64 4.20
CA ALA A 64 -21.68 -6.41 4.72
C ALA A 64 -22.47 -6.64 6.02
N GLU A 65 -23.30 -7.69 6.07
CA GLU A 65 -24.01 -8.12 7.28
C GLU A 65 -23.06 -8.45 8.43
N LEU A 66 -21.99 -9.20 8.16
CA LEU A 66 -21.01 -9.57 9.20
C LEU A 66 -20.27 -8.34 9.72
N PHE A 67 -19.93 -7.39 8.84
CA PHE A 67 -19.28 -6.15 9.25
C PHE A 67 -20.21 -5.31 10.14
N ALA A 68 -21.50 -5.20 9.79
CA ALA A 68 -22.51 -4.55 10.62
C ALA A 68 -22.68 -5.27 11.97
N LEU A 69 -22.77 -6.60 11.96
CA LEU A 69 -22.87 -7.41 13.18
C LEU A 69 -21.69 -7.16 14.13
N THR A 70 -20.45 -7.06 13.62
CA THR A 70 -19.30 -6.75 14.49
C THR A 70 -19.29 -5.34 15.07
N HIS A 71 -20.10 -4.42 14.53
CA HIS A 71 -20.30 -3.09 15.12
C HIS A 71 -21.42 -3.10 16.17
N GLU A 72 -22.51 -3.82 15.91
CA GLU A 72 -23.66 -3.90 16.82
C GLU A 72 -23.39 -4.82 18.03
N ASP A 73 -22.69 -5.93 17.80
CA ASP A 73 -22.32 -6.92 18.81
C ASP A 73 -20.83 -7.29 18.66
N PRO A 74 -19.94 -6.56 19.35
CA PRO A 74 -18.51 -6.81 19.33
C PRO A 74 -18.09 -8.24 19.68
N GLU A 75 -18.89 -8.94 20.50
CA GLU A 75 -18.62 -10.30 20.97
C GLU A 75 -19.28 -11.38 20.09
N ALA A 76 -19.97 -11.01 19.00
CA ALA A 76 -20.64 -11.96 18.11
C ALA A 76 -19.72 -13.06 17.56
N HIS A 77 -18.42 -12.79 17.45
CA HIS A 77 -17.40 -13.75 17.04
C HIS A 77 -17.19 -14.90 18.05
N THR A 78 -17.69 -14.78 19.27
CA THR A 78 -17.61 -15.80 20.33
C THR A 78 -18.83 -16.72 20.39
N ASP A 79 -19.90 -16.41 19.65
CA ASP A 79 -21.17 -17.12 19.65
C ASP A 79 -21.46 -17.70 18.25
N GLU A 80 -21.32 -19.02 18.10
CA GLU A 80 -21.56 -19.72 16.83
C GLU A 80 -23.00 -19.57 16.31
N SER A 81 -23.97 -19.22 17.17
CA SER A 81 -25.34 -18.94 16.74
C SER A 81 -25.50 -17.59 16.04
N LYS A 82 -24.56 -16.66 16.27
CA LYS A 82 -24.52 -15.33 15.65
C LYS A 82 -23.54 -15.28 14.49
N MET A 83 -22.36 -15.89 14.64
CA MET A 83 -21.33 -15.93 13.61
C MET A 83 -20.75 -17.33 13.47
N SER A 84 -21.00 -17.96 12.33
CA SER A 84 -20.48 -19.30 12.06
C SER A 84 -18.97 -19.29 11.80
N TYR A 85 -18.31 -20.44 11.95
CA TYR A 85 -16.88 -20.55 11.62
C TYR A 85 -16.55 -20.15 10.17
N PRO A 86 -17.33 -20.54 9.13
CA PRO A 86 -17.13 -20.01 7.78
C PRO A 86 -17.24 -18.48 7.68
N ASP A 87 -18.13 -17.86 8.45
CA ASP A 87 -18.26 -16.40 8.49
C ASP A 87 -17.02 -15.74 9.11
N LEU A 88 -16.48 -16.32 10.20
CA LEU A 88 -15.22 -15.87 10.80
C LEU A 88 -14.06 -15.91 9.78
N ILE A 89 -13.98 -16.98 8.98
CA ILE A 89 -12.97 -17.09 7.92
C ILE A 89 -13.18 -16.03 6.84
N ARG A 90 -14.43 -15.80 6.38
CA ARG A 90 -14.74 -14.77 5.38
C ARG A 90 -14.34 -13.39 5.86
N LEU A 91 -14.78 -13.02 7.06
CA LEU A 91 -14.49 -11.71 7.65
C LEU A 91 -13.00 -11.54 7.93
N GLY A 92 -12.33 -12.59 8.42
CA GLY A 92 -10.88 -12.62 8.60
C GLY A 92 -10.10 -12.43 7.29
N MET A 93 -10.52 -13.06 6.19
CA MET A 93 -9.89 -12.87 4.87
C MET A 93 -10.11 -11.46 4.32
N ALA A 94 -11.31 -10.91 4.51
CA ALA A 94 -11.61 -9.54 4.12
C ALA A 94 -10.72 -8.54 4.89
N LEU A 95 -10.64 -8.69 6.22
CA LEU A 95 -9.77 -7.87 7.07
C LEU A 95 -8.28 -8.07 6.76
N ARG A 96 -7.85 -9.30 6.48
CA ARG A 96 -6.48 -9.59 6.02
C ARG A 96 -6.13 -8.79 4.78
N SER A 97 -7.06 -8.75 3.82
CA SER A 97 -6.88 -8.04 2.55
C SER A 97 -6.80 -6.53 2.77
N ALA A 98 -7.68 -6.00 3.64
CA ALA A 98 -7.67 -4.61 4.04
C ALA A 98 -6.36 -4.21 4.74
N LEU A 99 -5.84 -5.04 5.65
CA LEU A 99 -4.56 -4.80 6.33
C LEU A 99 -3.35 -4.93 5.39
N ARG A 100 -3.40 -5.88 4.46
CA ARG A 100 -2.35 -6.07 3.44
C ARG A 100 -2.19 -4.84 2.55
N ARG A 101 -3.29 -4.17 2.22
CA ARG A 101 -3.26 -2.87 1.51
C ARG A 101 -2.49 -1.82 2.30
N VAL A 102 -2.74 -1.70 3.61
CA VAL A 102 -2.02 -0.73 4.46
C VAL A 102 -0.54 -1.07 4.58
N GLU A 103 -0.21 -2.36 4.72
CA GLU A 103 1.18 -2.83 4.72
C GLU A 103 1.88 -2.47 3.41
N ASN A 104 1.22 -2.67 2.28
CA ASN A 104 1.78 -2.30 0.98
C ASN A 104 2.08 -0.79 0.89
N ILE A 105 1.14 0.06 1.30
CA ILE A 105 1.34 1.53 1.36
C ILE A 105 2.52 1.85 2.29
N TYR A 106 2.57 1.26 3.49
CA TYR A 106 3.63 1.45 4.47
C TYR A 106 5.00 1.11 3.89
N LEU A 107 5.15 -0.07 3.28
CA LEU A 107 6.42 -0.51 2.69
C LEU A 107 6.86 0.39 1.53
N HIS A 108 5.94 0.88 0.71
CA HIS A 108 6.26 1.84 -0.35
C HIS A 108 6.66 3.22 0.16
N VAL A 109 6.11 3.66 1.30
CA VAL A 109 6.58 4.87 2.00
C VAL A 109 7.97 4.66 2.56
N GLN A 110 8.24 3.53 3.22
CA GLN A 110 9.58 3.22 3.74
C GLN A 110 10.64 3.13 2.62
N ALA A 111 10.25 2.68 1.43
CA ALA A 111 11.11 2.63 0.26
C ALA A 111 11.27 3.98 -0.47
N GLY A 112 10.59 5.05 -0.05
CA GLY A 112 10.62 6.37 -0.70
C GLY A 112 9.88 6.44 -2.05
N VAL A 113 9.09 5.42 -2.38
CA VAL A 113 8.26 5.36 -3.60
C VAL A 113 7.01 6.22 -3.44
N LEU A 114 6.45 6.25 -2.24
CA LEU A 114 5.30 7.09 -1.89
C LEU A 114 5.71 8.13 -0.84
N GLU A 115 5.04 9.28 -0.89
CA GLU A 115 5.18 10.31 0.15
C GLU A 115 4.55 9.83 1.46
N PRO A 116 5.07 10.22 2.64
CA PRO A 116 4.51 9.82 3.94
C PRO A 116 3.02 10.12 4.09
N GLN A 117 2.54 11.18 3.44
CA GLN A 117 1.12 11.59 3.41
C GLN A 117 0.19 10.52 2.82
N ALA A 118 0.71 9.54 2.07
CA ALA A 118 -0.09 8.41 1.60
C ALA A 118 -0.72 7.62 2.76
N LEU A 119 -0.03 7.56 3.91
CA LEU A 119 -0.52 6.91 5.12
C LEU A 119 -1.69 7.66 5.78
N ASP A 120 -1.87 8.95 5.50
CA ASP A 120 -3.00 9.73 6.07
C ASP A 120 -4.34 9.35 5.42
N ARG A 121 -4.30 8.74 4.23
CA ARG A 121 -5.48 8.37 3.43
C ARG A 121 -6.02 6.96 3.73
N VAL A 122 -5.38 6.24 4.65
CA VAL A 122 -5.73 4.85 4.97
C VAL A 122 -7.13 4.71 5.59
N GLY A 123 -7.56 5.71 6.36
CA GLY A 123 -8.83 5.67 7.09
C GLY A 123 -8.78 4.76 8.32
N TYR A 124 -7.89 5.04 9.27
CA TYR A 124 -7.60 4.16 10.41
C TYR A 124 -8.81 3.79 11.29
N GLY A 125 -9.86 4.62 11.33
CA GLY A 125 -11.06 4.34 12.12
C GLY A 125 -11.77 3.02 11.76
N TRP A 126 -11.60 2.52 10.53
CA TRP A 126 -12.10 1.20 10.11
C TRP A 126 -11.41 0.02 10.80
N TYR A 127 -10.23 0.24 11.39
CA TYR A 127 -9.41 -0.78 12.04
C TYR A 127 -9.48 -0.71 13.58
N GLN A 128 -10.31 0.16 14.12
CA GLN A 128 -10.41 0.45 15.57
C GLN A 128 -11.61 -0.24 16.23
N THR A 129 -12.01 -1.41 15.73
CA THR A 129 -13.12 -2.21 16.28
C THR A 129 -12.61 -3.38 17.11
N ASP A 130 -13.45 -3.89 18.03
CA ASP A 130 -13.10 -5.04 18.88
C ASP A 130 -12.80 -6.29 18.07
N PHE A 131 -13.58 -6.54 17.02
CA PHE A 131 -13.31 -7.67 16.13
C PHE A 131 -11.94 -7.53 15.45
N VAL A 132 -11.55 -6.32 15.02
CA VAL A 132 -10.23 -6.10 14.41
C VAL A 132 -9.12 -6.34 15.41
N ARG A 133 -9.31 -5.94 16.68
CA ARG A 133 -8.35 -6.21 17.76
C ARG A 133 -8.20 -7.72 17.99
N TYR A 134 -9.31 -8.43 18.14
CA TYR A 134 -9.34 -9.89 18.27
C TYR A 134 -8.60 -10.57 17.11
N TYR A 135 -8.93 -10.19 15.87
CA TYR A 135 -8.26 -10.75 14.69
C TYR A 135 -6.77 -10.41 14.67
N TRP A 136 -6.40 -9.18 15.03
CA TRP A 136 -5.02 -8.70 14.98
C TRP A 136 -4.10 -9.49 15.91
N GLU A 137 -4.56 -9.87 17.10
CA GLU A 137 -3.78 -10.68 18.06
C GLU A 137 -3.28 -11.99 17.45
N GLY A 138 -4.10 -12.67 16.65
CA GLY A 138 -3.72 -13.93 15.99
C GLY A 138 -3.03 -13.77 14.63
N ALA A 139 -3.02 -12.57 14.05
CA ALA A 139 -2.62 -12.37 12.65
C ALA A 139 -1.22 -11.75 12.46
N GLN A 140 -0.59 -11.22 13.53
CA GLN A 140 0.62 -10.39 13.44
C GLN A 140 1.78 -11.10 12.73
N ASP A 141 1.97 -12.40 12.98
CA ASP A 141 3.05 -13.20 12.38
C ASP A 141 2.99 -13.26 10.84
N GLY A 142 1.84 -12.93 10.26
CA GLY A 142 1.64 -12.88 8.80
C GLY A 142 2.07 -11.57 8.13
N PHE A 143 2.61 -10.61 8.89
CA PHE A 143 2.96 -9.26 8.43
C PHE A 143 4.42 -8.90 8.76
N ASP A 144 4.94 -7.89 8.07
CA ASP A 144 6.25 -7.31 8.32
C ASP A 144 6.35 -6.75 9.76
N ARG A 145 7.50 -6.95 10.39
CA ARG A 145 7.68 -6.60 11.82
C ARG A 145 7.58 -5.10 12.08
N ASP A 146 8.08 -4.26 11.18
CA ASP A 146 8.03 -2.82 11.35
C ASP A 146 6.64 -2.28 11.02
N PHE A 147 5.94 -2.92 10.08
CA PHE A 147 4.51 -2.70 9.89
C PHE A 147 3.69 -3.05 11.15
N VAL A 148 3.96 -4.20 11.79
CA VAL A 148 3.27 -4.58 13.04
C VAL A 148 3.47 -3.52 14.13
N LYS A 149 4.70 -3.01 14.30
CA LYS A 149 4.98 -1.92 15.26
C LYS A 149 4.24 -0.63 14.91
N PHE A 150 4.11 -0.34 13.61
CA PHE A 150 3.39 0.84 13.11
C PHE A 150 1.88 0.74 13.31
N MET A 151 1.29 -0.42 13.02
CA MET A 151 -0.16 -0.61 12.98
C MET A 151 -0.77 -0.95 14.35
N SER A 152 -0.05 -1.69 15.20
CA SER A 152 -0.59 -2.15 16.49
C SER A 152 -1.11 -1.02 17.39
N PRO A 153 -0.40 0.12 17.56
CA PRO A 153 -0.93 1.24 18.36
C PRO A 153 -2.20 1.85 17.77
N LYS A 154 -2.35 1.85 16.44
CA LYS A 154 -3.52 2.41 15.74
C LYS A 154 -4.76 1.55 15.89
N ILE A 155 -4.56 0.22 15.91
CA ILE A 155 -5.63 -0.76 16.18
C ILE A 155 -6.03 -0.75 17.66
N ALA A 156 -5.06 -0.53 18.57
CA ALA A 156 -5.33 -0.44 20.01
C ALA A 156 -6.08 0.83 20.40
N GLU A 157 -5.94 1.92 19.63
CA GLU A 157 -6.66 3.17 19.85
C GLU A 157 -8.17 2.97 19.74
N LYS A 158 -8.89 3.35 20.80
CA LYS A 158 -10.35 3.30 20.81
C LYS A 158 -10.89 4.45 19.96
N ARG A 159 -11.82 4.17 19.06
CA ARG A 159 -12.44 5.18 18.19
C ARG A 159 -13.03 6.31 19.06
N ALA A 160 -12.62 7.56 18.82
CA ALA A 160 -12.91 8.71 19.68
C ALA A 160 -14.41 9.12 19.79
N ASN A 161 -15.33 8.44 19.10
CA ASN A 161 -16.73 8.87 18.97
C ASN A 161 -17.77 7.88 19.54
N GLU A 162 -17.39 6.93 20.39
CA GLU A 162 -18.38 6.10 21.11
C GLU A 162 -19.07 6.82 22.29
N ASN A 163 -18.86 8.13 22.48
CA ASN A 163 -19.51 8.93 23.54
C ASN A 163 -20.47 10.01 22.99
N THR A 164 -21.05 9.83 21.81
CA THR A 164 -22.07 10.78 21.32
C THR A 164 -23.17 10.06 20.55
N GLU A 165 -23.95 9.27 21.28
CA GLU A 165 -25.41 9.13 21.10
C GLU A 165 -26.03 8.56 22.38
#